data_AF-A0A0A7CLN4-F1
#
_entry.id   AF-A0A0A7CLN4-F1
#
_cell.length_a   1.000
_cell.length_b   1.000
_cell.length_c   1.000
_cell.angle_alpha   90.00
_cell.angle_beta   90.00
_cell.angle_gamma   90.00
#
_symmetry.space_group_name_H-M   'P 1'
#
loop_
_entity.id
_entity.type
_entity.pdbx_description
1 polymer ?
#
loop_
_entity_poly.entity_id
_entity_poly.type
_entity_poly.pdbx_seq_one_letter_code
_entity_poly.pdbx_strand_id
1 'polypeptide(L)'
;MNKLIGFTAVLSGVLALDTCSFDISGAYFNCLYSHGPAIVGSVFDDVKSYLGHVSICYGAWPQCAEIQKIAITSAGNCLVQGDSGVVPLNTLFSPCENPLPPYLFDTQFYTANGYILSEYYGALYTDVVRNNPNEHFTYNLTSQTLVSKSNGQCVEAVPTSSYSAGTLRTSPCDYQNDNQRWIYRDLAKRVCLLKYDLCIKTENILKQSSPVRIDNYPDINTLFTNGTTAKSDYFRIVSPSGKRISEFYTGLYYDDAKNNLNEIFTFLETENMIRSVTSDQCLDAFLDYNGKYSIHTFMCIPTNPNQQWIYHADTKQIEHKTHTGLCLDGDPTFR
;
A
#
# COMPACT_ATOMS: atom_id res chain seq x y z
N MET A 1 59.15 -33.70 -3.23
CA MET A 1 58.83 -32.43 -2.53
C MET A 1 57.45 -32.00 -2.97
N ASN A 2 56.41 -32.40 -2.23
CA ASN A 2 55.03 -31.97 -2.48
C ASN A 2 54.82 -30.61 -1.79
N LYS A 3 54.55 -29.55 -2.56
CA LYS A 3 54.10 -28.27 -2.01
C LYS A 3 52.58 -28.21 -2.07
N LEU A 4 51.97 -28.22 -0.89
CA LEU A 4 50.56 -27.89 -0.67
C LEU A 4 50.25 -26.51 -1.27
N ILE A 5 49.21 -26.43 -2.09
CA ILE A 5 48.52 -25.19 -2.44
C ILE A 5 47.45 -24.99 -1.37
N GLY A 6 47.67 -24.06 -0.46
CA GLY A 6 46.69 -23.66 0.55
C GLY A 6 45.56 -22.88 -0.10
N PHE A 7 44.35 -23.42 -0.04
CA PHE A 7 43.12 -22.69 -0.35
C PHE A 7 42.95 -21.54 0.65
N THR A 8 42.88 -20.31 0.12
CA THR A 8 42.47 -19.13 0.88
C THR A 8 40.97 -19.21 1.09
N ALA A 9 40.53 -19.39 2.33
CA ALA A 9 39.12 -19.29 2.69
C ALA A 9 38.68 -17.84 2.52
N VAL A 10 37.76 -17.59 1.58
CA VAL A 10 37.01 -16.34 1.52
C VAL A 10 35.98 -16.41 2.64
N LEU A 11 36.26 -15.73 3.76
CA LEU A 11 35.23 -15.46 4.78
C LEU A 11 34.19 -14.55 4.13
N SER A 12 33.02 -15.10 3.80
CA SER A 12 31.80 -14.32 3.56
C SER A 12 31.33 -13.75 4.90
N GLY A 13 31.84 -12.58 5.26
CA GLY A 13 31.35 -11.82 6.40
C GLY A 13 29.97 -11.25 6.09
N VAL A 14 28.92 -11.93 6.55
CA VAL A 14 27.63 -11.26 6.76
C VAL A 14 27.85 -10.35 7.97
N LEU A 15 28.08 -9.06 7.74
CA LEU A 15 28.16 -8.08 8.83
C LEU A 15 26.79 -8.03 9.50
N ALA A 16 26.71 -8.51 10.75
CA ALA A 16 25.57 -8.22 11.61
C ALA A 16 25.52 -6.71 11.81
N LEU A 17 24.39 -6.08 11.47
CA LEU A 17 24.20 -4.65 11.68
C LEU A 17 23.97 -4.40 13.17
N ASP A 18 24.70 -3.43 13.73
CA ASP A 18 24.48 -2.97 15.10
C ASP A 18 23.30 -1.98 15.17
N THR A 19 22.73 -1.81 16.36
CA THR A 19 21.71 -0.78 16.65
C THR A 19 22.27 0.61 16.43
N CYS A 20 21.47 1.51 15.87
CA CYS A 20 21.87 2.90 15.64
C CYS A 20 22.26 3.60 16.96
N SER A 21 23.15 4.60 16.88
CA SER A 21 23.51 5.42 18.03
C SER A 21 22.27 6.11 18.62
N PHE A 22 22.37 6.54 19.88
CA PHE A 22 21.27 7.24 20.55
C PHE A 22 20.83 8.49 19.79
N ASP A 23 21.78 9.25 19.23
CA ASP A 23 21.48 10.47 18.48
C ASP A 23 20.73 10.17 17.17
N ILE A 24 21.16 9.14 16.43
CA ILE A 24 20.52 8.73 15.18
C ILE A 24 19.12 8.19 15.46
N SER A 25 18.99 7.33 16.47
CA SER A 25 17.69 6.79 16.91
C SER A 25 16.76 7.91 17.40
N GLY A 26 17.28 8.90 18.11
CA GLY A 26 16.54 10.06 18.59
C GLY A 26 16.04 10.94 17.44
N ALA A 27 16.89 11.23 16.45
CA ALA A 27 16.49 11.98 15.25
C ALA A 27 15.44 11.22 14.43
N TYR A 28 15.59 9.90 14.32
CA TYR A 28 14.60 9.03 13.71
C TYR A 28 13.25 9.07 14.43
N PHE A 29 13.21 8.89 15.75
CA PHE A 29 11.96 9.01 16.50
C PHE A 29 11.36 10.41 16.43
N ASN A 30 12.19 11.46 16.42
CA ASN A 30 11.71 12.83 16.31
C ASN A 30 11.03 13.08 14.95
N CYS A 31 11.57 12.54 13.86
CA CYS A 31 10.92 12.51 12.55
C CYS A 31 9.54 11.84 12.63
N LEU A 32 9.44 10.67 13.26
CA LEU A 32 8.18 9.95 13.41
C LEU A 32 7.14 10.73 14.24
N TYR A 33 7.51 11.24 15.41
CA TYR A 33 6.56 11.85 16.34
C TYR A 33 6.21 13.33 16.06
N SER A 34 6.95 14.02 15.18
CA SER A 34 6.71 15.43 14.87
C SER A 34 5.64 15.67 13.80
N HIS A 35 5.15 14.63 13.15
CA HIS A 35 3.99 14.66 12.27
C HIS A 35 2.81 14.10 13.06
N GLY A 36 1.84 14.96 13.39
CA GLY A 36 0.80 14.69 14.41
C GLY A 36 -0.03 13.42 14.21
N PRO A 37 -0.91 13.07 15.18
CA PRO A 37 -1.64 11.81 15.19
C PRO A 37 -2.76 11.82 14.13
N ALA A 38 -2.42 11.45 12.90
CA ALA A 38 -3.38 11.16 11.82
C ALA A 38 -3.05 9.80 11.18
N ILE A 39 -2.94 8.81 12.06
CA ILE A 39 -2.58 7.42 11.80
C ILE A 39 -3.81 6.69 11.26
N VAL A 40 -3.72 6.20 10.01
CA VAL A 40 -4.52 5.06 9.51
C VAL A 40 -3.56 3.97 9.01
N GLY A 41 -2.38 3.93 9.62
CA GLY A 41 -1.24 3.09 9.32
C GLY A 41 -0.10 3.52 10.24
N SER A 42 0.87 2.66 10.46
CA SER A 42 1.99 2.97 11.34
C SER A 42 2.80 4.18 10.85
N VAL A 43 3.24 5.04 11.78
CA VAL A 43 4.01 6.27 11.49
C VAL A 43 5.23 6.01 10.60
N PHE A 44 5.77 4.80 10.66
CA PHE A 44 6.91 4.34 9.89
C PHE A 44 6.62 4.09 8.41
N ASP A 45 5.39 3.71 8.07
CA ASP A 45 4.97 3.43 6.70
C ASP A 45 4.81 4.72 5.89
N ASP A 46 4.39 5.79 6.57
CA ASP A 46 4.22 7.09 5.95
C ASP A 46 5.57 7.64 5.45
N VAL A 47 6.66 7.47 6.21
CA VAL A 47 8.03 7.86 5.81
C VAL A 47 8.51 7.12 4.55
N LYS A 48 8.20 5.82 4.44
CA LYS A 48 8.57 4.99 3.27
C LYS A 48 7.74 5.28 2.03
N SER A 49 6.53 5.80 2.20
CA SER A 49 5.63 6.06 1.09
C SER A 49 6.22 7.10 0.12
N TYR A 50 5.83 7.04 -1.16
CA TYR A 50 6.23 8.04 -2.15
C TYR A 50 5.92 9.47 -1.67
N LEU A 51 4.75 9.70 -1.06
CA LEU A 51 4.38 11.01 -0.52
C LEU A 51 5.25 11.45 0.65
N GLY A 52 5.56 10.55 1.58
CA GLY A 52 6.47 10.84 2.70
C GLY A 52 7.85 11.20 2.20
N HIS A 53 8.41 10.38 1.30
CA HIS A 53 9.69 10.65 0.67
C HIS A 53 9.75 12.04 0.02
N VAL A 54 8.77 12.37 -0.82
CA VAL A 54 8.73 13.67 -1.50
C VAL A 54 8.49 14.82 -0.50
N SER A 55 7.70 14.61 0.55
CA SER A 55 7.48 15.61 1.63
C SER A 55 8.75 15.93 2.39
N ILE A 56 9.57 14.92 2.68
CA ILE A 56 10.89 15.08 3.31
C ILE A 56 11.81 15.85 2.37
N CYS A 57 11.87 15.47 1.09
CA CYS A 57 12.73 16.09 0.10
C CYS A 57 12.40 17.57 -0.16
N TYR A 58 11.14 17.96 -0.03
CA TYR A 58 10.71 19.34 -0.10
C TYR A 58 10.85 20.13 1.20
N GLY A 59 11.31 19.49 2.28
CA GLY A 59 11.42 20.12 3.60
C GLY A 59 10.07 20.41 4.27
N ALA A 60 8.96 19.87 3.75
CA ALA A 60 7.66 19.94 4.40
C ALA A 60 7.67 19.15 5.73
N TRP A 61 8.54 18.14 5.81
CA TRP A 61 8.82 17.35 7.01
C TRP A 61 10.22 17.67 7.56
N PRO A 62 10.42 18.85 8.17
CA PRO A 62 11.74 19.33 8.52
C PRO A 62 12.43 18.45 9.57
N GLN A 63 11.67 17.80 10.45
CA GLN A 63 12.20 16.88 11.45
C GLN A 63 12.72 15.58 10.85
N CYS A 64 12.27 15.24 9.63
CA CYS A 64 12.74 14.08 8.87
C CYS A 64 13.90 14.38 7.92
N ALA A 65 14.15 15.65 7.59
CA ALA A 65 15.20 16.04 6.64
C ALA A 65 16.60 15.66 7.14
N GLU A 66 16.87 15.82 8.44
CA GLU A 66 18.19 15.51 9.01
C GLU A 66 18.44 14.00 9.08
N ILE A 67 17.45 13.22 9.54
CA ILE A 67 17.60 11.76 9.59
C ILE A 67 17.71 11.16 8.20
N GLN A 68 17.01 11.69 7.19
CA GLN A 68 17.14 11.23 5.80
C GLN A 68 18.59 11.36 5.30
N LYS A 69 19.23 12.51 5.52
CA LYS A 69 20.63 12.76 5.11
C LYS A 69 21.59 11.76 5.77
N ILE A 70 21.32 11.38 7.02
CA ILE A 70 22.14 10.39 7.75
C ILE A 70 21.87 8.99 7.21
N ALA A 71 20.59 8.62 7.07
CA ALA A 71 20.13 7.28 6.70
C ALA A 71 20.66 6.80 5.35
N ILE A 72 20.85 7.70 4.38
CA ILE A 72 21.37 7.37 3.04
C ILE A 72 22.90 7.26 2.98
N THR A 73 23.61 7.42 4.11
CA THR A 73 25.06 7.27 4.21
C THR A 73 25.43 5.99 4.94
N SER A 74 26.72 5.67 5.03
CA SER A 74 27.20 4.54 5.84
C SER A 74 26.81 4.64 7.32
N ALA A 75 26.56 5.86 7.85
CA ALA A 75 26.05 6.04 9.21
C ALA A 75 24.62 5.50 9.39
N GLY A 76 23.86 5.36 8.31
CA GLY A 76 22.54 4.72 8.28
C GLY A 76 22.57 3.19 8.21
N ASN A 77 23.74 2.57 8.12
CA ASN A 77 23.90 1.11 8.16
C ASN A 77 23.81 0.60 9.60
N CYS A 78 22.65 0.82 10.22
CA CYS A 78 22.37 0.42 11.58
C CYS A 78 20.88 0.12 11.73
N LEU A 79 20.54 -0.51 12.85
CA LEU A 79 19.22 -1.00 13.13
C LEU A 79 18.42 -0.02 14.00
N VAL A 80 17.17 0.27 13.60
CA VAL A 80 16.18 1.05 14.38
C VAL A 80 14.92 0.22 14.63
N GLN A 81 14.14 0.61 15.64
CA GLN A 81 12.82 0.01 15.87
C GLN A 81 11.86 0.45 14.75
N GLY A 82 11.14 -0.48 14.14
CA GLY A 82 9.95 -0.27 13.32
C GLY A 82 8.74 -0.99 13.92
N ASP A 83 7.61 -0.99 13.20
CA ASP A 83 6.33 -1.55 13.70
C ASP A 83 6.33 -3.04 13.90
N SER A 84 6.99 -3.75 12.99
CA SER A 84 7.06 -5.22 12.99
C SER A 84 8.37 -5.75 13.57
N GLY A 85 9.15 -4.89 14.24
CA GLY A 85 10.44 -5.24 14.82
C GLY A 85 11.56 -4.34 14.33
N VAL A 86 12.79 -4.84 14.43
CA VAL A 86 13.99 -4.05 14.14
C VAL A 86 14.27 -4.05 12.62
N VAL A 87 14.48 -2.87 12.04
CA VAL A 87 14.67 -2.67 10.60
C VAL A 87 15.94 -1.85 10.32
N PRO A 88 16.64 -2.08 9.19
CA PRO A 88 17.77 -1.24 8.81
C PRO A 88 17.31 0.17 8.44
N LEU A 89 17.90 1.20 9.06
CA LEU A 89 17.52 2.60 8.86
C LEU A 89 17.64 3.05 7.40
N ASN A 90 18.68 2.60 6.70
CA ASN A 90 18.91 2.89 5.29
C ASN A 90 17.83 2.33 4.32
N THR A 91 16.95 1.43 4.79
CA THR A 91 15.81 0.94 4.00
C THR A 91 14.57 1.81 4.13
N LEU A 92 14.57 2.77 5.06
CA LEU A 92 13.42 3.62 5.36
C LEU A 92 13.42 4.92 4.57
N PHE A 93 14.59 5.35 4.10
CA PHE A 93 14.80 6.62 3.42
C PHE A 93 15.49 6.41 2.08
N SER A 94 15.07 7.17 1.07
CA SER A 94 15.71 7.20 -0.25
C SER A 94 16.30 8.59 -0.54
N PRO A 95 17.34 8.70 -1.39
CA PRO A 95 17.88 9.99 -1.83
C PRO A 95 16.85 10.82 -2.60
N CYS A 96 16.88 12.14 -2.44
CA CYS A 96 16.01 13.04 -3.21
C CYS A 96 16.48 13.16 -4.67
N GLU A 97 15.52 13.15 -5.58
CA GLU A 97 15.77 13.43 -7.00
C GLU A 97 16.27 14.88 -7.22
N ASN A 98 17.09 15.10 -8.24
CA ASN A 98 17.56 16.41 -8.67
C ASN A 98 17.46 16.53 -10.20
N PRO A 99 16.55 17.37 -10.75
CA PRO A 99 15.67 18.30 -10.03
C PRO A 99 14.56 17.57 -9.27
N LEU A 100 14.08 18.16 -8.18
CA LEU A 100 12.94 17.61 -7.43
C LEU A 100 11.69 17.54 -8.33
N PRO A 101 10.91 16.45 -8.26
CA PRO A 101 9.71 16.27 -9.09
C PRO A 101 8.67 17.32 -8.74
N PRO A 102 7.98 17.96 -9.68
CA PRO A 102 7.14 19.13 -9.43
C PRO A 102 6.25 19.01 -8.19
N TYR A 103 6.24 20.07 -7.38
CA TYR A 103 5.48 20.18 -6.14
C TYR A 103 3.96 19.94 -6.31
N LEU A 104 3.52 20.18 -7.54
CA LEU A 104 2.24 19.80 -8.10
C LEU A 104 2.50 18.64 -9.06
N PHE A 105 1.96 17.46 -8.80
CA PHE A 105 2.07 16.37 -9.75
C PHE A 105 0.70 15.87 -10.16
N ASP A 106 0.64 15.42 -11.40
CA ASP A 106 -0.57 14.87 -11.97
C ASP A 106 -0.78 13.44 -11.47
N THR A 107 -2.03 13.13 -11.16
CA THR A 107 -2.44 11.84 -10.64
C THR A 107 -3.79 11.44 -11.22
N GLN A 108 -4.01 10.14 -11.25
CA GLN A 108 -5.28 9.50 -11.59
C GLN A 108 -5.50 8.41 -10.56
N PHE A 109 -6.77 8.18 -10.20
CA PHE A 109 -7.12 7.19 -9.21
C PHE A 109 -7.98 6.10 -9.83
N TYR A 110 -7.59 4.85 -9.65
CA TYR A 110 -8.30 3.70 -10.17
C TYR A 110 -8.84 2.85 -9.04
N THR A 111 -10.09 2.45 -9.15
CA THR A 111 -10.66 1.41 -8.31
C THR A 111 -9.98 0.06 -8.55
N ALA A 112 -10.12 -0.86 -7.60
CA ALA A 112 -9.55 -2.21 -7.68
C ALA A 112 -10.06 -3.05 -8.88
N ASN A 113 -11.07 -2.63 -9.63
CA ASN A 113 -11.48 -3.29 -10.88
C ASN A 113 -11.19 -2.45 -12.14
N GLY A 114 -10.41 -1.37 -12.01
CA GLY A 114 -9.92 -0.58 -13.14
C GLY A 114 -10.84 0.55 -13.60
N TYR A 115 -11.98 0.81 -12.93
CA TYR A 115 -12.70 2.07 -13.17
C TYR A 115 -11.91 3.25 -12.61
N ILE A 116 -11.94 4.37 -13.31
CA ILE A 116 -11.19 5.59 -12.99
C ILE A 116 -12.08 6.61 -12.28
N LEU A 117 -11.53 7.31 -11.29
CA LEU A 117 -12.15 8.48 -10.66
C LEU A 117 -12.29 9.59 -11.70
N SER A 118 -13.49 10.13 -11.85
CA SER A 118 -13.82 11.14 -12.84
C SER A 118 -14.74 12.22 -12.26
N GLU A 119 -14.48 13.47 -12.63
CA GLU A 119 -15.33 14.61 -12.30
C GLU A 119 -16.44 14.83 -13.35
N TYR A 120 -17.63 15.21 -12.90
CA TYR A 120 -18.71 15.63 -13.80
C TYR A 120 -19.66 16.59 -13.10
N TYR A 121 -19.77 17.83 -13.64
CA TYR A 121 -20.67 18.88 -13.14
C TYR A 121 -20.53 19.16 -11.63
N GLY A 122 -19.31 19.11 -11.12
CA GLY A 122 -18.98 19.37 -9.72
C GLY A 122 -19.18 18.17 -8.79
N ALA A 123 -19.51 16.99 -9.32
CA ALA A 123 -19.58 15.73 -8.57
C ALA A 123 -18.52 14.73 -9.05
N LEU A 124 -18.28 13.69 -8.25
CA LEU A 124 -17.26 12.67 -8.51
C LEU A 124 -17.90 11.30 -8.70
N TYR A 125 -17.42 10.56 -9.70
CA TYR A 125 -17.90 9.24 -10.09
C TYR A 125 -16.73 8.32 -10.43
N THR A 126 -16.95 7.01 -10.48
CA THR A 126 -16.04 6.06 -11.11
C THR A 126 -16.59 5.59 -12.44
N ASP A 127 -15.77 5.62 -13.50
CA ASP A 127 -16.20 5.31 -14.86
C ASP A 127 -15.10 4.56 -15.66
N VAL A 128 -15.38 4.19 -16.91
CA VAL A 128 -14.37 3.66 -17.83
C VAL A 128 -13.40 4.76 -18.24
N VAL A 129 -12.15 4.36 -18.47
CA VAL A 129 -11.09 5.26 -18.94
C VAL A 129 -11.41 5.78 -20.33
N ARG A 130 -11.41 7.10 -20.49
CA ARG A 130 -11.58 7.80 -21.78
C ARG A 130 -10.46 8.80 -22.05
N ASN A 131 -9.48 8.93 -21.15
CA ASN A 131 -8.33 9.83 -21.25
C ASN A 131 -8.74 11.29 -21.48
N ASN A 132 -9.75 11.75 -20.75
CA ASN A 132 -10.23 13.13 -20.81
C ASN A 132 -9.83 13.91 -19.53
N PRO A 133 -9.85 15.25 -19.55
CA PRO A 133 -9.44 16.07 -18.41
C PRO A 133 -10.17 15.78 -17.08
N ASN A 134 -11.38 15.21 -17.13
CA ASN A 134 -12.16 14.89 -15.95
C ASN A 134 -11.56 13.72 -15.16
N GLU A 135 -10.72 12.92 -15.79
CA GLU A 135 -10.05 11.75 -15.23
C GLU A 135 -8.66 12.09 -14.68
N HIS A 136 -8.24 13.36 -14.76
CA HIS A 136 -6.94 13.82 -14.32
C HIS A 136 -7.08 14.81 -13.18
N PHE A 137 -6.25 14.63 -12.17
CA PHE A 137 -6.16 15.51 -11.03
C PHE A 137 -4.72 16.00 -10.85
N THR A 138 -4.56 17.16 -10.25
CA THR A 138 -3.26 17.66 -9.79
C THR A 138 -3.27 17.67 -8.27
N TYR A 139 -2.37 16.91 -7.67
CA TYR A 139 -2.20 16.89 -6.23
C TYR A 139 -1.15 17.93 -5.82
N ASN A 140 -1.50 18.80 -4.88
CA ASN A 140 -0.60 19.79 -4.31
C ASN A 140 -0.12 19.31 -2.94
N LEU A 141 1.18 19.11 -2.78
CA LEU A 141 1.74 18.56 -1.54
C LEU A 141 1.75 19.55 -0.35
N THR A 142 1.74 20.87 -0.57
CA THR A 142 1.80 21.91 0.51
C THR A 142 0.44 22.01 1.12
N SER A 143 -0.54 22.28 0.24
CA SER A 143 -1.92 22.47 0.67
C SER A 143 -2.63 21.14 0.90
N GLN A 144 -2.05 20.03 0.44
CA GLN A 144 -2.66 18.69 0.45
C GLN A 144 -4.00 18.68 -0.29
N THR A 145 -4.14 19.49 -1.34
CA THR A 145 -5.38 19.60 -2.11
C THR A 145 -5.31 18.76 -3.37
N LEU A 146 -6.44 18.15 -3.74
CA LEU A 146 -6.61 17.47 -5.01
C LEU A 146 -7.43 18.36 -5.95
N VAL A 147 -6.83 18.83 -7.04
CA VAL A 147 -7.48 19.74 -8.01
C VAL A 147 -7.92 18.96 -9.23
N SER A 148 -9.20 19.03 -9.59
CA SER A 148 -9.69 18.44 -10.83
C SER A 148 -9.22 19.27 -12.04
N LYS A 149 -8.62 18.62 -13.04
CA LYS A 149 -8.16 19.32 -14.25
C LYS A 149 -9.28 19.76 -15.17
N SER A 150 -10.45 19.14 -15.10
CA SER A 150 -11.61 19.51 -15.93
C SER A 150 -12.15 20.91 -15.63
N ASN A 151 -12.10 21.33 -14.36
CA ASN A 151 -12.75 22.57 -13.91
C ASN A 151 -11.85 23.44 -13.00
N GLY A 152 -10.64 22.98 -12.67
CA GLY A 152 -9.67 23.72 -11.85
C GLY A 152 -10.06 23.87 -10.38
N GLN A 153 -11.06 23.12 -9.91
CA GLN A 153 -11.59 23.18 -8.56
C GLN A 153 -11.02 22.07 -7.68
N CYS A 154 -10.98 22.31 -6.37
CA CYS A 154 -10.52 21.35 -5.39
C CYS A 154 -11.62 20.34 -5.05
N VAL A 155 -11.25 19.07 -4.93
CA VAL A 155 -12.13 18.03 -4.39
C VAL A 155 -12.40 18.34 -2.92
N GLU A 156 -13.68 18.41 -2.57
CA GLU A 156 -14.18 18.77 -1.25
C GLU A 156 -15.13 17.69 -0.72
N ALA A 157 -14.86 17.26 0.50
CA ALA A 157 -15.75 16.43 1.29
C ALA A 157 -16.95 17.24 1.81
N VAL A 158 -18.14 16.67 1.66
CA VAL A 158 -19.38 17.17 2.27
C VAL A 158 -19.92 16.09 3.21
N PRO A 159 -19.34 15.98 4.42
CA PRO A 159 -19.78 14.99 5.41
C PRO A 159 -21.19 15.32 5.92
N THR A 160 -22.00 14.29 6.19
CA THR A 160 -23.34 14.51 6.79
C THR A 160 -23.26 14.93 8.26
N SER A 161 -22.18 14.53 8.94
CA SER A 161 -21.72 15.03 10.25
C SER A 161 -20.21 14.77 10.37
N SER A 162 -19.55 15.36 11.37
CA SER A 162 -18.08 15.36 11.51
C SER A 162 -17.37 13.98 11.47
N TYR A 163 -18.10 12.87 11.57
CA TYR A 163 -17.54 11.50 11.58
C TYR A 163 -18.35 10.50 10.75
N SER A 164 -19.21 10.97 9.84
CA SER A 164 -20.12 10.10 9.10
C SER A 164 -19.92 10.21 7.60
N ALA A 165 -20.44 9.20 6.90
CA ALA A 165 -20.44 9.18 5.45
C ALA A 165 -21.03 10.46 4.85
N GLY A 166 -20.63 10.76 3.63
CA GLY A 166 -21.02 11.98 2.95
C GLY A 166 -20.81 11.90 1.46
N THR A 167 -20.92 13.05 0.81
CA THR A 167 -20.70 13.16 -0.64
C THR A 167 -19.38 13.87 -0.92
N LEU A 168 -18.92 13.75 -2.16
CA LEU A 168 -17.86 14.60 -2.70
C LEU A 168 -18.44 15.61 -3.66
N ARG A 169 -17.79 16.78 -3.72
CA ARG A 169 -17.98 17.75 -4.79
C ARG A 169 -16.65 18.35 -5.20
N THR A 170 -16.63 19.12 -6.27
CA THR A 170 -15.58 20.11 -6.47
C THR A 170 -16.06 21.49 -6.07
N SER A 171 -15.17 22.27 -5.45
CA SER A 171 -15.42 23.63 -4.97
C SER A 171 -14.22 24.53 -5.28
N PRO A 172 -14.37 25.86 -5.32
CA PRO A 172 -13.22 26.77 -5.30
C PRO A 172 -12.23 26.39 -4.21
N CYS A 173 -10.95 26.40 -4.55
CA CYS A 173 -9.89 25.97 -3.63
C CYS A 173 -9.77 26.92 -2.44
N ASP A 174 -9.92 26.36 -1.24
CA ASP A 174 -9.65 26.99 0.04
C ASP A 174 -8.64 26.15 0.80
N TYR A 175 -7.39 26.64 0.84
CA TYR A 175 -6.27 25.92 1.45
C TYR A 175 -6.33 25.84 2.98
N GLN A 176 -7.27 26.55 3.61
CA GLN A 176 -7.54 26.45 5.05
C GLN A 176 -8.71 25.50 5.37
N ASN A 177 -9.46 25.07 4.35
CA ASN A 177 -10.59 24.17 4.53
C ASN A 177 -10.12 22.72 4.69
N ASP A 178 -10.24 22.19 5.91
CA ASP A 178 -9.85 20.80 6.22
C ASP A 178 -10.60 19.75 5.38
N ASN A 179 -11.79 20.07 4.85
CA ASN A 179 -12.55 19.17 3.96
C ASN A 179 -12.01 19.14 2.52
N GLN A 180 -11.04 19.98 2.17
CA GLN A 180 -10.35 19.95 0.87
C GLN A 180 -8.93 19.37 0.97
N ARG A 181 -8.54 18.89 2.15
CA ARG A 181 -7.19 18.39 2.41
C ARG A 181 -7.20 16.87 2.47
N TRP A 182 -6.44 16.26 1.58
CA TRP A 182 -6.41 14.83 1.31
C TRP A 182 -5.02 14.26 1.51
N ILE A 183 -4.94 13.02 1.93
CA ILE A 183 -3.74 12.21 1.97
C ILE A 183 -4.01 10.91 1.22
N TYR A 184 -3.09 10.53 0.34
CA TYR A 184 -3.12 9.23 -0.30
C TYR A 184 -2.28 8.25 0.51
N ARG A 185 -2.93 7.25 1.09
CA ARG A 185 -2.30 6.22 1.91
C ARG A 185 -1.88 5.09 1.00
N ASP A 186 -0.63 5.10 0.55
CA ASP A 186 -0.17 4.20 -0.52
C ASP A 186 -0.21 2.71 -0.12
N LEU A 187 0.03 2.34 1.13
CA LEU A 187 -0.11 0.93 1.53
C LEU A 187 -1.58 0.48 1.54
N ALA A 188 -2.46 1.27 2.15
CA ALA A 188 -3.88 0.98 2.20
C ALA A 188 -4.59 1.19 0.84
N LYS A 189 -3.94 1.89 -0.10
CA LYS A 189 -4.50 2.36 -1.39
C LYS A 189 -5.81 3.11 -1.19
N ARG A 190 -5.82 4.07 -0.27
CA ARG A 190 -7.00 4.90 0.04
C ARG A 190 -6.66 6.38 -0.09
N VAL A 191 -7.58 7.16 -0.63
CA VAL A 191 -7.52 8.62 -0.60
C VAL A 191 -8.40 9.09 0.55
N CYS A 192 -7.80 9.66 1.59
CA CYS A 192 -8.48 10.00 2.84
C CYS A 192 -8.38 11.49 3.13
N LEU A 193 -9.34 12.03 3.88
CA LEU A 193 -9.19 13.35 4.46
C LEU A 193 -7.97 13.36 5.38
N LEU A 194 -7.23 14.46 5.38
CA LEU A 194 -6.02 14.59 6.18
C LEU A 194 -6.34 14.55 7.68
N LYS A 195 -7.40 15.26 8.07
CA LYS A 195 -7.76 15.48 9.49
C LYS A 195 -8.71 14.42 10.04
N TYR A 196 -9.45 13.74 9.16
CA TYR A 196 -10.52 12.82 9.53
C TYR A 196 -10.25 11.46 8.88
N ASP A 197 -10.59 10.36 9.57
CA ASP A 197 -10.50 9.00 9.02
C ASP A 197 -11.64 8.67 8.05
N LEU A 198 -11.96 9.62 7.16
CA LEU A 198 -12.96 9.49 6.10
C LEU A 198 -12.23 9.39 4.77
N CYS A 199 -12.50 8.34 4.01
CA CYS A 199 -11.85 8.09 2.73
C CYS A 199 -12.84 8.03 1.59
N ILE A 200 -12.36 8.37 0.40
CA ILE A 200 -13.07 8.27 -0.86
C ILE A 200 -13.50 6.82 -1.07
N LYS A 201 -14.76 6.64 -1.48
CA LYS A 201 -15.41 5.34 -1.67
C LYS A 201 -16.33 5.39 -2.89
N THR A 202 -16.22 4.44 -3.82
CA THR A 202 -17.27 4.26 -4.84
C THR A 202 -18.50 3.58 -4.21
N GLU A 203 -19.72 3.95 -4.59
CA GLU A 203 -20.90 3.27 -4.05
C GLU A 203 -20.98 1.80 -4.47
N ASN A 204 -20.55 1.51 -5.69
CA ASN A 204 -20.56 0.19 -6.27
C ASN A 204 -19.40 0.03 -7.25
N ILE A 205 -18.36 -0.66 -6.81
CA ILE A 205 -17.18 -0.93 -7.63
C ILE A 205 -17.52 -1.67 -8.94
N LEU A 206 -18.59 -2.48 -8.98
CA LEU A 206 -18.96 -3.25 -10.18
C LEU A 206 -19.76 -2.46 -11.20
N LYS A 207 -20.13 -1.20 -10.89
CA LYS A 207 -21.01 -0.39 -11.74
C LYS A 207 -20.26 0.76 -12.38
N GLN A 208 -20.36 0.85 -13.70
CA GLN A 208 -19.95 2.03 -14.45
C GLN A 208 -20.76 3.27 -14.01
N SER A 209 -20.10 4.43 -13.95
CA SER A 209 -20.69 5.71 -13.52
C SER A 209 -21.27 5.62 -12.10
N SER A 210 -20.58 4.88 -11.22
CA SER A 210 -20.95 4.78 -9.80
C SER A 210 -20.56 6.07 -9.08
N PRO A 211 -21.47 6.68 -8.29
CA PRO A 211 -21.13 7.86 -7.49
C PRO A 211 -20.01 7.58 -6.50
N VAL A 212 -19.21 8.60 -6.22
CA VAL A 212 -18.14 8.55 -5.23
C VAL A 212 -18.51 9.38 -4.01
N ARG A 213 -18.32 8.78 -2.85
CA ARG A 213 -18.66 9.27 -1.52
C ARG A 213 -17.44 9.31 -0.63
N ILE A 214 -17.64 9.77 0.59
CA ILE A 214 -16.70 9.60 1.70
C ILE A 214 -17.32 8.67 2.74
N ASP A 215 -16.51 7.80 3.33
CA ASP A 215 -16.91 6.85 4.37
C ASP A 215 -15.69 6.46 5.21
N ASN A 216 -15.90 6.06 6.46
CA ASN A 216 -14.82 5.55 7.33
C ASN A 216 -14.71 4.03 7.30
N TYR A 217 -15.71 3.31 6.77
CA TYR A 217 -15.67 1.85 6.72
C TYR A 217 -14.70 1.33 5.65
N PRO A 218 -13.64 0.58 6.01
CA PRO A 218 -12.71 0.03 5.05
C PRO A 218 -13.32 -1.19 4.34
N ASP A 219 -13.67 -1.03 3.07
CA ASP A 219 -14.09 -2.11 2.17
C ASP A 219 -13.47 -1.94 0.78
N ILE A 220 -13.69 -2.91 -0.13
CA ILE A 220 -13.10 -2.87 -1.49
C ILE A 220 -13.45 -1.60 -2.27
N ASN A 221 -14.59 -0.98 -1.99
CA ASN A 221 -14.98 0.23 -2.70
C ASN A 221 -14.17 1.46 -2.26
N THR A 222 -13.41 1.36 -1.16
CA THR A 222 -12.48 2.42 -0.72
C THR A 222 -11.09 2.29 -1.35
N LEU A 223 -10.82 1.21 -2.10
CA LEU A 223 -9.55 1.04 -2.79
C LEU A 223 -9.48 1.91 -4.03
N PHE A 224 -8.56 2.86 -4.00
CA PHE A 224 -8.18 3.72 -5.11
C PHE A 224 -6.66 3.71 -5.23
N THR A 225 -6.13 3.14 -6.30
CA THR A 225 -4.69 3.13 -6.59
C THR A 225 -4.30 4.36 -7.38
N ASN A 226 -3.18 4.98 -7.02
CA ASN A 226 -2.57 6.06 -7.79
C ASN A 226 -1.73 5.46 -8.93
N GLY A 227 -1.88 5.94 -10.17
CA GLY A 227 -1.02 5.51 -11.28
C GLY A 227 -1.44 6.02 -12.65
N THR A 228 -0.73 5.58 -13.70
CA THR A 228 -1.03 5.84 -15.12
C THR A 228 -1.55 4.60 -15.86
N THR A 229 -1.58 3.45 -15.19
CA THR A 229 -1.91 2.15 -15.77
C THR A 229 -3.24 1.65 -15.22
N ALA A 230 -4.24 1.54 -16.11
CA ALA A 230 -5.59 1.05 -15.83
C ALA A 230 -5.69 -0.45 -15.48
N LYS A 231 -4.57 -1.12 -15.19
CA LYS A 231 -4.57 -2.53 -14.81
C LYS A 231 -4.38 -2.61 -13.31
N SER A 232 -5.48 -2.86 -12.62
CA SER A 232 -5.45 -3.22 -11.21
C SER A 232 -4.71 -4.55 -11.04
N ASP A 233 -3.63 -4.56 -10.25
CA ASP A 233 -2.90 -5.77 -9.83
C ASP A 233 -3.66 -6.58 -8.76
N TYR A 234 -4.91 -6.19 -8.49
CA TYR A 234 -5.74 -6.77 -7.44
C TYR A 234 -6.69 -7.82 -7.99
N PHE A 235 -6.81 -8.93 -7.28
CA PHE A 235 -7.71 -10.01 -7.61
C PHE A 235 -8.33 -10.63 -6.37
N ARG A 236 -9.39 -11.39 -6.60
CA ARG A 236 -9.97 -12.31 -5.62
C ARG A 236 -9.60 -13.73 -6.02
N ILE A 237 -9.32 -14.58 -5.04
CA ILE A 237 -9.20 -16.01 -5.27
C ILE A 237 -10.59 -16.62 -5.09
N VAL A 238 -11.18 -17.05 -6.21
CA VAL A 238 -12.57 -17.53 -6.29
C VAL A 238 -12.56 -18.95 -6.80
N SER A 239 -13.23 -19.86 -6.09
CA SER A 239 -13.39 -21.23 -6.55
C SER A 239 -14.48 -21.36 -7.62
N PRO A 240 -14.55 -22.49 -8.33
CA PRO A 240 -15.64 -22.75 -9.28
C PRO A 240 -17.04 -22.73 -8.65
N SER A 241 -17.18 -22.95 -7.34
CA SER A 241 -18.46 -22.88 -6.62
C SER A 241 -18.83 -21.46 -6.16
N GLY A 242 -17.98 -20.46 -6.42
CA GLY A 242 -18.21 -19.06 -6.05
C GLY A 242 -17.79 -18.69 -4.62
N LYS A 243 -17.27 -19.66 -3.86
CA LYS A 243 -16.63 -19.41 -2.55
C LYS A 243 -15.32 -18.62 -2.75
N ARG A 244 -14.94 -17.85 -1.74
CA ARG A 244 -13.80 -16.93 -1.77
C ARG A 244 -12.84 -17.21 -0.65
N ILE A 245 -11.58 -16.90 -0.89
CA ILE A 245 -10.58 -16.82 0.16
C ILE A 245 -10.66 -15.43 0.83
N SER A 246 -10.73 -15.41 2.16
CA SER A 246 -10.67 -14.21 2.99
C SER A 246 -9.53 -14.33 4.02
N GLU A 247 -8.75 -13.27 4.21
CA GLU A 247 -7.79 -13.16 5.31
C GLU A 247 -8.48 -12.74 6.60
N PHE A 248 -8.12 -13.34 7.74
CA PHE A 248 -8.51 -12.82 9.05
C PHE A 248 -7.52 -13.25 10.13
N TYR A 249 -6.87 -12.27 10.76
CA TYR A 249 -5.92 -12.48 11.86
C TYR A 249 -4.85 -13.51 11.50
N THR A 250 -4.25 -13.36 10.32
CA THR A 250 -3.31 -14.29 9.67
C THR A 250 -3.89 -15.59 9.14
N GLY A 251 -5.11 -15.98 9.51
CA GLY A 251 -5.79 -17.14 8.93
C GLY A 251 -6.31 -16.85 7.52
N LEU A 252 -6.38 -17.88 6.67
CA LEU A 252 -7.04 -17.82 5.36
C LEU A 252 -8.28 -18.73 5.42
N TYR A 253 -9.43 -18.15 5.11
CA TYR A 253 -10.72 -18.80 5.22
C TYR A 253 -11.36 -18.94 3.84
N TYR A 254 -11.87 -20.12 3.56
CA TYR A 254 -12.59 -20.42 2.33
C TYR A 254 -14.10 -20.45 2.62
N ASP A 255 -14.81 -19.36 2.29
CA ASP A 255 -16.23 -19.19 2.67
C ASP A 255 -17.03 -18.36 1.64
N ASP A 256 -18.31 -18.11 1.90
CA ASP A 256 -19.18 -17.22 1.13
C ASP A 256 -18.62 -15.82 1.06
N ALA A 257 -18.84 -15.18 -0.10
CA ALA A 257 -18.40 -13.84 -0.38
C ALA A 257 -18.89 -12.83 0.68
N LYS A 258 -17.94 -12.20 1.37
CA LYS A 258 -18.16 -11.09 2.32
C LYS A 258 -18.05 -9.72 1.64
N ASN A 259 -17.43 -9.64 0.46
CA ASN A 259 -17.25 -8.41 -0.32
C ASN A 259 -16.52 -7.28 0.43
N ASN A 260 -15.53 -7.62 1.27
CA ASN A 260 -14.70 -6.68 2.00
C ASN A 260 -13.23 -6.76 1.53
N LEU A 261 -12.34 -5.98 2.16
CA LEU A 261 -10.92 -5.94 1.79
C LEU A 261 -10.17 -7.25 2.04
N ASN A 262 -10.65 -8.05 3.01
CA ASN A 262 -10.01 -9.29 3.40
C ASN A 262 -9.98 -10.32 2.26
N GLU A 263 -10.81 -10.14 1.23
CA GLU A 263 -10.88 -11.01 0.05
C GLU A 263 -9.95 -10.59 -1.09
N ILE A 264 -9.17 -9.52 -0.90
CA ILE A 264 -8.42 -8.87 -1.97
C ILE A 264 -6.94 -9.16 -1.80
N PHE A 265 -6.34 -9.61 -2.89
CA PHE A 265 -4.94 -9.99 -2.98
C PHE A 265 -4.27 -9.27 -4.15
N THR A 266 -2.95 -9.14 -4.09
CA THR A 266 -2.11 -8.66 -5.18
C THR A 266 -1.00 -9.66 -5.45
N PHE A 267 -0.58 -9.78 -6.71
CA PHE A 267 0.52 -10.66 -7.10
C PHE A 267 1.78 -9.83 -7.23
N LEU A 268 2.80 -10.17 -6.44
CA LEU A 268 4.14 -9.58 -6.53
C LEU A 268 4.92 -10.38 -7.58
N GLU A 269 4.80 -9.98 -8.85
CA GLU A 269 5.31 -10.75 -10.01
C GLU A 269 6.82 -11.02 -9.92
N THR A 270 7.61 -10.05 -9.47
CA THR A 270 9.07 -10.17 -9.33
C THR A 270 9.49 -11.21 -8.29
N GLU A 271 8.73 -11.31 -7.20
CA GLU A 271 9.01 -12.19 -6.07
C GLU A 271 8.21 -13.50 -6.12
N ASN A 272 7.24 -13.63 -7.03
CA ASN A 272 6.27 -14.73 -7.10
C ASN A 272 5.49 -14.92 -5.80
N MET A 273 5.04 -13.84 -5.17
CA MET A 273 4.31 -13.90 -3.90
C MET A 273 2.88 -13.39 -4.07
N ILE A 274 1.93 -13.97 -3.32
CA ILE A 274 0.56 -13.46 -3.23
C ILE A 274 0.45 -12.72 -1.90
N ARG A 275 0.10 -11.44 -1.95
CA ARG A 275 0.00 -10.57 -0.77
C ARG A 275 -1.46 -10.21 -0.50
N SER A 276 -1.89 -10.37 0.75
CA SER A 276 -3.17 -9.87 1.24
C SER A 276 -3.15 -8.35 1.32
N VAL A 277 -4.20 -7.69 0.84
CA VAL A 277 -4.32 -6.23 0.92
C VAL A 277 -4.56 -5.75 2.35
N THR A 278 -5.23 -6.55 3.19
CA THR A 278 -5.59 -6.12 4.55
C THR A 278 -4.48 -6.26 5.56
N SER A 279 -3.72 -7.34 5.50
CA SER A 279 -2.64 -7.61 6.44
C SER A 279 -1.27 -7.16 5.94
N ASP A 280 -1.16 -6.78 4.65
CA ASP A 280 0.12 -6.54 3.95
C ASP A 280 1.12 -7.71 4.08
N GLN A 281 0.59 -8.90 4.35
CA GLN A 281 1.34 -10.13 4.54
C GLN A 281 1.11 -11.08 3.35
N CYS A 282 2.09 -11.94 3.11
CA CYS A 282 2.10 -12.88 2.00
C CYS A 282 1.54 -14.23 2.41
N LEU A 283 0.84 -14.91 1.50
CA LEU A 283 0.42 -16.29 1.68
C LEU A 283 1.66 -17.17 1.89
N ASP A 284 1.68 -17.87 3.02
CA ASP A 284 2.76 -18.75 3.44
C ASP A 284 2.20 -20.16 3.66
N ALA A 285 2.76 -21.14 2.96
CA ALA A 285 2.43 -22.55 3.13
C ALA A 285 3.36 -23.17 4.18
N PHE A 286 2.81 -23.49 5.34
CA PHE A 286 3.55 -24.08 6.45
C PHE A 286 3.02 -25.48 6.76
N LEU A 287 3.85 -26.30 7.42
CA LEU A 287 3.41 -27.58 7.98
C LEU A 287 2.78 -27.34 9.35
N ASP A 288 1.54 -27.78 9.52
CA ASP A 288 0.87 -27.78 10.82
C ASP A 288 1.50 -28.81 11.78
N TYR A 289 1.01 -28.84 13.02
CA TYR A 289 1.48 -29.78 14.05
C TYR A 289 1.23 -31.26 13.70
N ASN A 290 0.41 -31.55 12.70
CA ASN A 290 0.14 -32.90 12.19
C ASN A 290 0.95 -33.23 10.92
N GLY A 291 1.83 -32.34 10.48
CA GLY A 291 2.60 -32.50 9.25
C GLY A 291 1.77 -32.33 7.96
N LYS A 292 0.62 -31.64 8.04
CA LYS A 292 -0.18 -31.26 6.87
C LYS A 292 0.12 -29.83 6.45
N TYR A 293 0.20 -29.59 5.15
CA TYR A 293 0.31 -28.23 4.64
C TYR A 293 -0.96 -27.44 4.95
N SER A 294 -0.77 -26.28 5.56
CA SER A 294 -1.79 -25.28 5.86
C SER A 294 -1.30 -23.92 5.35
N ILE A 295 -2.22 -22.97 5.23
CA ILE A 295 -1.90 -21.63 4.73
C ILE A 295 -2.29 -20.59 5.77
N HIS A 296 -1.37 -19.67 6.02
CA HIS A 296 -1.64 -18.43 6.74
C HIS A 296 -1.08 -17.26 5.94
N THR A 297 -1.29 -16.02 6.39
CA THR A 297 -0.44 -14.90 5.98
C THR A 297 0.73 -14.74 6.94
N PHE A 298 1.89 -14.42 6.40
CA PHE A 298 3.08 -14.08 7.18
C PHE A 298 3.81 -12.91 6.54
N MET A 299 4.74 -12.30 7.27
CA MET A 299 5.58 -11.22 6.71
C MET A 299 6.16 -11.65 5.36
N CYS A 300 6.00 -10.79 4.35
CA CYS A 300 6.50 -11.04 3.01
C CYS A 300 8.03 -11.07 3.01
N ILE A 301 8.61 -12.23 2.75
CA ILE A 301 10.06 -12.46 2.72
C ILE A 301 10.39 -13.07 1.35
N PRO A 302 10.98 -12.30 0.41
CA PRO A 302 11.22 -12.78 -0.96
C PRO A 302 12.09 -14.04 -1.06
N THR A 303 12.91 -14.30 -0.05
CA THR A 303 13.77 -15.49 0.04
C THR A 303 13.12 -16.67 0.76
N ASN A 304 11.90 -16.51 1.30
CA ASN A 304 11.18 -17.59 1.98
C ASN A 304 10.54 -18.52 0.93
N PRO A 305 10.98 -19.79 0.82
CA PRO A 305 10.44 -20.72 -0.16
C PRO A 305 8.95 -21.03 0.05
N ASN A 306 8.43 -20.91 1.27
CA ASN A 306 7.02 -21.20 1.58
C ASN A 306 6.03 -20.13 1.05
N GLN A 307 6.54 -19.00 0.57
CA GLN A 307 5.72 -17.87 0.10
C GLN A 307 5.70 -17.74 -1.42
N GLN A 308 6.18 -18.77 -2.12
CA GLN A 308 6.42 -18.74 -3.55
C GLN A 308 5.29 -19.47 -4.29
N TRP A 309 4.58 -18.75 -5.15
CA TRP A 309 3.37 -19.22 -5.84
C TRP A 309 3.48 -19.02 -7.35
N ILE A 310 2.87 -19.92 -8.12
CA ILE A 310 2.74 -19.85 -9.58
C ILE A 310 1.26 -19.87 -9.91
N TYR A 311 0.79 -18.91 -10.71
CA TYR A 311 -0.54 -18.97 -11.30
C TYR A 311 -0.46 -19.56 -12.73
N HIS A 312 -1.11 -20.70 -12.92
CA HIS A 312 -1.23 -21.36 -14.21
C HIS A 312 -2.46 -20.85 -14.95
N ALA A 313 -2.25 -20.02 -15.96
CA ALA A 313 -3.35 -19.36 -16.68
C ALA A 313 -4.22 -20.31 -17.50
N ASP A 314 -3.71 -21.48 -17.89
CA ASP A 314 -4.40 -22.53 -18.63
C ASP A 314 -5.30 -23.39 -17.73
N THR A 315 -4.78 -23.84 -16.59
CA THR A 315 -5.53 -24.67 -15.63
C THR A 315 -6.30 -23.87 -14.58
N LYS A 316 -6.04 -22.57 -14.48
CA LYS A 316 -6.55 -21.66 -13.43
C LYS A 316 -6.16 -22.07 -12.02
N GLN A 317 -5.09 -22.84 -11.87
CA GLN A 317 -4.57 -23.28 -10.58
C GLN A 317 -3.52 -22.32 -10.04
N ILE A 318 -3.48 -22.18 -8.72
CA ILE A 318 -2.39 -21.53 -8.00
C ILE A 318 -1.57 -22.66 -7.38
N GLU A 319 -0.39 -22.92 -7.93
CA GLU A 319 0.53 -23.97 -7.48
C GLU A 319 1.62 -23.37 -6.60
N HIS A 320 2.04 -24.10 -5.56
CA HIS A 320 3.19 -23.74 -4.78
C HIS A 320 4.48 -23.98 -5.58
N LYS A 321 5.34 -22.95 -5.71
CA LYS A 321 6.55 -22.99 -6.55
C LYS A 321 7.62 -23.95 -6.03
N THR A 322 7.87 -23.98 -4.72
CA THR A 322 8.89 -24.87 -4.13
C THR A 322 8.37 -26.29 -3.93
N HIS A 323 7.18 -26.46 -3.35
CA HIS A 323 6.50 -27.74 -3.20
C HIS A 323 5.70 -28.10 -4.46
N THR A 324 6.41 -28.42 -5.54
CA THR A 324 5.83 -28.75 -6.86
C THR A 324 4.79 -29.87 -6.76
N GLY A 325 3.66 -29.68 -7.45
CA GLY A 325 2.48 -30.55 -7.43
C GLY A 325 1.45 -30.20 -6.36
N LEU A 326 1.78 -29.32 -5.40
CA LEU A 326 0.82 -28.85 -4.40
C LEU A 326 0.12 -27.58 -4.86
N CYS A 327 -1.20 -27.64 -4.97
CA CYS A 327 -2.04 -26.50 -5.33
C CYS A 327 -2.72 -25.92 -4.09
N LEU A 328 -3.02 -24.63 -4.16
CA LEU A 328 -3.95 -23.97 -3.24
C LEU A 328 -5.31 -24.67 -3.33
N ASP A 329 -5.75 -25.25 -2.22
CA ASP A 329 -6.98 -26.03 -2.12
C ASP A 329 -7.84 -25.52 -0.96
N GLY A 330 -9.16 -25.52 -1.17
CA GLY A 330 -10.13 -25.14 -0.15
C GLY A 330 -10.95 -26.37 0.22
N ASP A 331 -11.00 -26.71 1.52
CA ASP A 331 -11.77 -27.86 2.00
C ASP A 331 -13.25 -27.71 1.59
N PRO A 332 -13.77 -28.57 0.70
CA PRO A 332 -15.14 -28.46 0.19
C PRO A 332 -16.19 -28.87 1.24
N THR A 333 -15.78 -29.39 2.39
CA THR A 333 -16.66 -29.83 3.47
C THR A 333 -16.91 -28.76 4.53
N PHE A 334 -16.11 -27.68 4.54
CA PHE A 334 -16.37 -26.51 5.36
C PHE A 334 -17.59 -25.77 4.78
N ARG A 335 -18.72 -25.81 5.51
CA ARG A 335 -20.01 -25.22 5.13
C ARG A 335 -20.40 -24.07 6.03
#